data_AF-A0A258ZCL5-F1
#
_entry.id   AF-A0A258ZCL5-F1
#
_cell.length_a   1.000
_cell.length_b   1.000
_cell.length_c   1.000
_cell.angle_alpha   90.00
_cell.angle_beta   90.00
_cell.angle_gamma   90.00
#
_symmetry.space_group_name_H-M   'P 1'
#
loop_
_entity.id
_entity.type
_entity.pdbx_description
1 polymer ?
#
loop_
_entity_poly.entity_id
_entity_poly.type
_entity_poly.pdbx_seq_one_letter_code
_entity_poly.pdbx_strand_id
1 'polypeptide(L)'
;MNMSEANSGLVDIVEPAAPIVVEATGWLPVTGVIAALLVLALLLFVLWKYKLPAYLALQRLRKLRKALQAGELTPHEAVLMLALELRHALGVRRLLADKMPQQFKQHEHTRWAEFMQGLDAMLYQHKADLGADRLAALFTQTAYWLRRYSRRSTLKKIIN
;
A
#
# COMPACT_ATOMS: atom_id res chain seq x y z
N MET A 1 12.55 49.86 91.46
CA MET A 1 13.06 50.15 90.10
C MET A 1 14.02 49.03 89.75
N ASN A 2 13.52 47.94 89.16
CA ASN A 2 14.31 46.80 88.71
C ASN A 2 14.05 46.64 87.21
N MET A 3 15.09 46.90 86.42
CA MET A 3 15.14 46.66 84.98
C MET A 3 15.81 45.32 84.75
N SER A 4 15.08 44.35 84.19
CA SER A 4 15.60 43.28 83.31
C SER A 4 14.54 42.21 83.05
N GLU A 5 13.47 42.56 82.33
CA GLU A 5 12.70 41.56 81.59
C GLU A 5 13.54 41.14 80.38
N ALA A 6 14.29 40.07 80.54
CA ALA A 6 14.95 39.38 79.46
C ALA A 6 13.88 38.70 78.61
N ASN A 7 13.59 39.30 77.46
CA ASN A 7 12.81 38.71 76.37
C ASN A 7 13.52 37.47 75.83
N SER A 8 13.38 36.34 76.54
CA SER A 8 13.60 35.00 76.00
C SER A 8 12.42 34.65 75.09
N GLY A 9 12.36 35.33 73.95
CA GLY A 9 11.64 34.83 72.79
C GLY A 9 12.39 33.64 72.24
N LEU A 10 12.12 32.45 72.80
CA LEU A 10 12.45 31.19 72.14
C LEU A 10 11.62 31.16 70.85
N VAL A 11 12.23 31.63 69.76
CA VAL A 11 11.69 31.40 68.41
C VAL A 11 11.90 29.92 68.16
N ASP A 12 10.84 29.16 68.34
CA ASP A 12 10.76 27.74 67.98
C ASP A 12 10.87 27.67 66.45
N ILE A 13 12.10 27.46 65.97
CA ILE A 13 12.39 27.28 64.54
C ILE A 13 11.89 25.89 64.19
N VAL A 14 10.63 25.80 63.80
CA VAL A 14 10.05 24.59 63.22
C VAL A 14 10.82 24.29 61.94
N GLU A 15 11.49 23.13 61.90
CA GLU A 15 12.16 22.67 60.68
C GLU A 15 11.16 22.61 59.53
N PRO A 16 11.45 23.25 58.38
CA PRO A 16 10.54 23.20 57.24
C PRO A 16 10.42 21.74 56.78
N ALA A 17 9.20 21.20 56.84
CA ALA A 17 8.92 19.87 56.34
C ALA A 17 9.43 19.76 54.89
N ALA A 18 10.35 18.82 54.65
CA ALA A 18 10.91 18.60 53.33
C ALA A 18 9.77 18.38 52.32
N PRO A 19 9.78 19.05 51.16
CA PRO A 19 8.76 18.84 50.16
C PRO A 19 8.77 17.36 49.75
N ILE A 20 7.61 16.71 49.84
CA ILE A 20 7.44 15.35 49.34
C ILE A 20 7.60 15.44 47.82
N VAL A 21 8.82 15.13 47.35
CA VAL A 21 9.08 14.94 45.93
C VAL A 21 8.39 13.64 45.57
N VAL A 22 7.16 13.74 45.08
CA VAL A 22 6.51 12.62 44.39
C VAL A 22 7.31 12.43 43.11
N GLU A 23 8.36 11.61 43.18
CA GLU A 23 8.99 11.07 42.00
C GLU A 23 7.88 10.32 41.26
N ALA A 24 7.32 10.97 40.24
CA ALA A 24 6.46 10.30 39.30
C ALA A 24 7.32 9.20 38.67
N THR A 25 7.28 8.00 39.25
CA THR A 25 7.90 6.79 38.74
C THR A 25 7.23 6.52 37.40
N GLY A 26 7.74 7.17 36.37
CA GLY A 26 7.03 7.44 35.14
C GLY A 26 7.10 6.24 34.22
N TRP A 27 6.36 5.18 34.50
CA TRP A 27 6.08 4.14 33.50
C TRP A 27 5.13 4.66 32.40
N LEU A 28 4.37 5.71 32.69
CA LEU A 28 3.48 6.39 31.74
C LEU A 28 4.17 6.84 30.43
N PRO A 29 5.30 7.57 30.43
CA PRO A 29 6.00 7.89 29.18
C PRO A 29 6.48 6.64 28.42
N VAL A 30 6.90 5.59 29.12
CA VAL A 30 7.33 4.32 28.48
C VAL A 30 6.16 3.65 27.76
N THR A 31 5.00 3.56 28.40
CA THR A 31 3.79 3.00 27.77
C THR A 31 3.32 3.82 26.57
N GLY A 32 3.43 5.15 26.64
CA GLY A 32 3.11 6.04 25.52
C GLY A 32 4.03 5.80 24.31
N VAL A 33 5.34 5.62 24.55
CA VAL A 33 6.30 5.31 23.48
C VAL A 33 6.01 3.95 22.85
N ILE A 34 5.74 2.91 23.66
CA ILE A 34 5.40 1.57 23.15
C ILE A 34 4.12 1.62 22.31
N ALA A 35 3.07 2.30 22.78
CA ALA A 35 1.83 2.44 22.04
C ALA A 35 2.04 3.17 20.69
N ALA A 36 2.84 4.25 20.69
CA ALA A 36 3.17 4.98 19.46
C ALA A 36 3.93 4.10 18.45
N LEU A 37 4.89 3.30 18.90
CA LEU A 37 5.63 2.37 18.06
C LEU A 37 4.73 1.28 17.46
N LEU A 38 3.79 0.75 18.23
CA LEU A 38 2.82 -0.24 17.73
C LEU A 38 1.91 0.35 16.65
N VAL A 39 1.42 1.57 16.84
CA VAL A 39 0.61 2.28 15.84
C VAL A 39 1.43 2.54 14.57
N LEU A 40 2.68 2.96 14.71
CA LEU A 40 3.58 3.17 13.57
C LEU A 40 3.85 1.86 12.81
N ALA A 41 4.14 0.78 13.52
CA ALA A 41 4.36 -0.54 12.94
C ALA A 41 3.10 -1.04 12.19
N LEU A 42 1.92 -0.85 12.77
CA LEU A 42 0.65 -1.18 12.11
C LEU A 42 0.43 -0.35 10.84
N LEU A 43 0.70 0.96 10.88
CA LEU A 43 0.60 1.84 9.72
C LEU A 43 1.57 1.43 8.61
N LEU A 44 2.82 1.11 8.95
CA LEU A 44 3.80 0.62 7.99
C LEU A 44 3.36 -0.72 7.39
N PHE A 45 2.89 -1.65 8.22
CA PHE A 45 2.39 -2.95 7.77
C PHE A 45 1.21 -2.80 6.79
N VAL A 46 0.24 -1.95 7.13
CA VAL A 46 -0.89 -1.57 6.28
C VAL A 46 -0.36 -1.01 4.95
N LEU A 47 0.50 0.01 4.99
CA LEU A 47 1.04 0.64 3.79
C LEU A 47 1.80 -0.34 2.90
N TRP A 48 2.60 -1.23 3.49
CA TRP A 48 3.34 -2.27 2.76
C TRP A 48 2.38 -3.23 2.08
N LYS A 49 1.40 -3.77 2.83
CA LYS A 49 0.40 -4.71 2.31
C LYS A 49 -0.40 -4.11 1.14
N TYR A 50 -0.71 -2.82 1.18
CA TYR A 50 -1.52 -2.18 0.13
C TYR A 50 -0.71 -1.62 -1.05
N LYS A 51 0.54 -1.20 -0.86
CA LYS A 51 1.35 -0.57 -1.91
C LYS A 51 2.31 -1.53 -2.63
N LEU A 52 2.81 -2.58 -1.98
CA LEU A 52 3.71 -3.55 -2.63
C LEU A 52 3.12 -4.26 -3.85
N PRO A 53 1.90 -4.81 -3.85
CA PRO A 53 1.46 -5.68 -4.95
C PRO A 53 1.34 -4.91 -6.26
N ALA A 54 0.86 -3.66 -6.18
CA ALA A 54 0.78 -2.75 -7.32
C ALA A 54 2.17 -2.45 -7.92
N TYR A 55 3.15 -2.19 -7.04
CA TYR A 55 4.51 -1.88 -7.45
C TYR A 55 5.18 -3.09 -8.12
N LEU A 56 5.03 -4.29 -7.54
CA LEU A 56 5.59 -5.52 -8.08
C LEU A 56 4.99 -5.88 -9.44
N ALA A 57 3.67 -5.72 -9.62
CA ALA A 57 3.01 -5.97 -10.90
C ALA A 57 3.53 -5.02 -12.00
N LEU A 58 3.70 -3.73 -11.68
CA LEU A 58 4.28 -2.76 -12.62
C LEU A 58 5.76 -3.06 -12.93
N GLN A 59 6.52 -3.53 -11.94
CA GLN A 59 7.91 -3.93 -12.13
C GLN A 59 8.01 -5.16 -13.06
N ARG A 60 7.12 -6.15 -12.90
CA ARG A 60 7.01 -7.31 -13.80
C ARG A 60 6.63 -6.91 -15.21
N LEU A 61 5.66 -5.99 -15.37
CA LEU A 61 5.30 -5.44 -16.68
C LEU A 61 6.51 -4.79 -17.38
N ARG A 62 7.34 -4.05 -16.64
CA ARG A 62 8.58 -3.46 -17.19
C ARG A 62 9.60 -4.52 -17.60
N LYS A 63 9.73 -5.61 -16.83
CA LYS A 63 10.61 -6.73 -17.19
C LYS A 63 10.12 -7.43 -18.47
N LEU A 64 8.81 -7.70 -18.58
CA LEU A 64 8.21 -8.27 -19.79
C LEU A 64 8.48 -7.42 -21.03
N ARG A 65 8.31 -6.10 -20.91
CA ARG A 65 8.63 -5.18 -22.02
C ARG A 65 10.10 -5.23 -22.42
N LYS A 66 11.02 -5.33 -21.47
CA LYS A 66 12.46 -5.44 -21.76
C LYS A 66 12.80 -6.76 -22.44
N ALA A 67 12.26 -7.88 -21.95
CA ALA A 67 12.48 -9.20 -22.54
C ALA A 67 11.93 -9.28 -23.97
N LEU A 68 10.77 -8.67 -24.23
CA LEU A 68 10.24 -8.53 -25.59
C LEU A 68 11.15 -7.69 -26.49
N GLN A 69 11.67 -6.57 -26.00
CA GLN A 69 12.61 -5.72 -26.76
C GLN A 69 13.96 -6.42 -27.02
N ALA A 70 14.38 -7.30 -26.13
CA ALA A 70 15.58 -8.12 -26.28
C ALA A 70 15.38 -9.31 -27.23
N GLY A 71 14.14 -9.58 -27.69
CA GLY A 71 13.82 -10.74 -28.51
C GLY A 71 13.79 -12.06 -27.76
N GLU A 72 13.83 -12.03 -26.41
CA GLU A 72 13.75 -13.23 -25.56
C GLU A 72 12.34 -13.81 -25.51
N LEU A 73 11.32 -13.00 -25.83
CA LEU A 73 9.92 -13.37 -25.85
C LEU A 73 9.32 -13.06 -27.21
N THR A 74 8.51 -13.98 -27.72
CA THR A 74 7.65 -13.67 -28.87
C THR A 74 6.55 -12.67 -28.45
N PRO A 75 6.05 -11.84 -29.38
CA PRO A 75 4.93 -10.95 -29.09
C PRO A 75 3.70 -11.67 -28.52
N HIS A 76 3.44 -12.89 -29.00
CA HIS A 76 2.34 -13.72 -28.51
C HIS A 76 2.54 -14.15 -27.05
N GLU A 77 3.72 -14.65 -26.69
CA GLU A 77 4.05 -14.99 -25.30
C GLU A 77 3.97 -13.77 -24.37
N ALA A 78 4.43 -12.61 -24.85
CA ALA A 78 4.35 -11.37 -24.09
C ALA A 78 2.90 -10.98 -23.78
N VAL A 79 1.97 -11.13 -24.74
CA VAL A 79 0.53 -10.87 -24.52
C VAL A 79 -0.06 -11.87 -23.53
N LEU A 80 0.30 -13.16 -23.62
CA LEU A 80 -0.16 -14.18 -22.68
C LEU A 80 0.31 -13.89 -21.25
N MET A 81 1.60 -13.57 -21.08
CA MET A 81 2.15 -13.18 -19.78
C MET A 81 1.50 -11.91 -19.23
N LEU A 82 1.22 -10.93 -20.10
CA LEU A 82 0.52 -9.70 -19.75
C LEU A 82 -0.91 -9.98 -19.25
N ALA A 83 -1.65 -10.87 -19.92
CA ALA A 83 -2.99 -11.30 -19.49
C ALA A 83 -2.96 -12.01 -18.12
N LEU A 84 -1.96 -12.88 -17.90
CA LEU A 84 -1.76 -13.57 -16.63
C LEU A 84 -1.46 -12.58 -15.48
N GLU A 85 -0.58 -11.60 -15.72
CA GLU A 85 -0.22 -10.61 -14.71
C GLU A 85 -1.41 -9.71 -14.36
N LEU A 86 -2.18 -9.28 -15.36
CA LEU A 86 -3.41 -8.52 -15.14
C LEU A 86 -4.44 -9.33 -14.35
N ARG A 87 -4.65 -10.60 -14.70
CA ARG A 87 -5.54 -11.51 -13.98
C ARG A 87 -5.13 -11.63 -12.51
N HIS A 88 -3.84 -11.83 -12.26
CA HIS A 88 -3.29 -11.98 -10.91
C HIS A 88 -3.48 -10.70 -10.08
N ALA A 89 -3.11 -9.55 -10.66
CA ALA A 89 -3.22 -8.26 -9.97
C ALA A 89 -4.68 -7.86 -9.67
N LEU A 90 -5.60 -8.17 -10.58
CA LEU A 90 -7.03 -7.91 -10.37
C LEU A 90 -7.70 -8.95 -9.45
N GLY A 91 -7.03 -10.06 -9.14
CA GLY A 91 -7.56 -11.11 -8.28
C GLY A 91 -8.77 -11.84 -8.88
N VAL A 92 -8.89 -11.89 -10.21
CA VAL A 92 -10.00 -12.51 -10.92
C VAL A 92 -9.62 -13.89 -11.44
N ARG A 93 -10.58 -14.82 -11.51
CA ARG A 93 -10.32 -16.17 -12.05
C ARG A 93 -10.17 -16.18 -13.58
N ARG A 94 -10.93 -15.31 -14.27
CA ARG A 94 -10.95 -15.20 -15.73
C ARG A 94 -11.15 -13.75 -16.13
N LEU A 95 -10.48 -13.34 -17.20
CA LEU A 95 -10.69 -12.06 -17.88
C LEU A 95 -11.76 -12.27 -18.97
N LEU A 96 -12.78 -11.43 -19.00
CA LEU A 96 -13.88 -11.48 -19.97
C LEU A 96 -14.25 -10.04 -20.35
N ALA A 97 -14.56 -9.81 -21.62
CA ALA A 97 -15.03 -8.51 -22.10
C ALA A 97 -16.34 -8.09 -21.41
N ASP A 98 -17.30 -9.02 -21.33
CA ASP A 98 -18.65 -8.76 -20.78
C ASP A 98 -18.69 -8.70 -19.25
N LYS A 99 -17.63 -9.18 -18.58
CA LYS A 99 -17.59 -9.27 -17.11
C LYS A 99 -16.49 -8.38 -16.56
N MET A 100 -16.80 -7.08 -16.48
CA MET A 100 -15.93 -6.09 -15.88
C MET A 100 -15.70 -6.39 -14.38
N PRO A 101 -14.47 -6.27 -13.86
CA PRO A 101 -14.21 -6.41 -12.43
C PRO A 101 -15.04 -5.40 -11.62
N GLN A 102 -15.64 -5.84 -10.52
CA GLN A 102 -16.53 -5.01 -9.68
C GLN A 102 -15.91 -3.71 -9.14
N GLN A 103 -14.59 -3.63 -9.12
CA GLN A 103 -13.85 -2.46 -8.65
C GLN A 103 -13.77 -1.32 -9.69
N PHE A 104 -14.12 -1.59 -10.95
CA PHE A 104 -14.03 -0.64 -12.06
C PHE A 104 -15.25 0.29 -12.06
N LYS A 105 -15.07 1.48 -12.63
CA LYS A 105 -16.16 2.47 -12.73
C LYS A 105 -16.98 2.24 -13.99
N GLN A 106 -18.27 2.59 -13.97
CA GLN A 106 -19.17 2.36 -15.12
C GLN A 106 -18.70 3.02 -16.42
N HIS A 107 -18.09 4.22 -16.35
CA HIS A 107 -17.54 4.90 -17.53
C HIS A 107 -16.31 4.21 -18.16
N GLU A 108 -15.73 3.23 -17.47
CA GLU A 108 -14.59 2.46 -17.98
C GLU A 108 -15.02 1.21 -18.75
N HIS A 109 -16.32 0.91 -18.80
CA HIS A 109 -16.84 -0.31 -19.42
C HIS A 109 -16.47 -0.42 -20.90
N THR A 110 -16.64 0.68 -21.66
CA THR A 110 -16.27 0.72 -23.08
C THR A 110 -14.78 0.48 -23.27
N ARG A 111 -13.95 1.18 -22.48
CA ARG A 111 -12.49 1.05 -22.53
C ARG A 111 -12.02 -0.36 -22.13
N TRP A 112 -12.72 -1.01 -21.21
CA TRP A 112 -12.45 -2.40 -20.82
C TRP A 112 -12.78 -3.37 -21.96
N ALA A 113 -13.94 -3.21 -22.60
CA ALA A 113 -14.35 -4.04 -23.72
C ALA A 113 -13.37 -3.91 -24.90
N GLU A 114 -12.97 -2.70 -25.26
CA GLU A 114 -11.97 -2.44 -26.31
C GLU A 114 -10.60 -3.07 -25.97
N PHE A 115 -10.15 -2.92 -24.72
CA PHE A 115 -8.92 -3.56 -24.25
C PHE A 115 -8.98 -5.08 -24.38
N MET A 116 -10.09 -5.70 -23.93
CA MET A 116 -10.26 -7.15 -23.99
C MET A 116 -10.35 -7.65 -25.44
N GLN A 117 -11.02 -6.92 -26.33
CA GLN A 117 -11.05 -7.26 -27.76
C GLN A 117 -9.65 -7.18 -28.38
N GLY A 118 -8.86 -6.15 -28.05
CA GLY A 118 -7.48 -6.05 -28.49
C GLY A 118 -6.62 -7.20 -27.97
N LEU A 119 -6.78 -7.57 -26.70
CA LEU A 119 -6.05 -8.66 -26.07
C LEU A 119 -6.41 -10.02 -26.71
N ASP A 120 -7.70 -10.29 -26.91
CA ASP A 120 -8.18 -11.52 -27.57
C ASP A 120 -7.70 -11.59 -29.02
N ALA A 121 -7.77 -10.49 -29.77
CA ALA A 121 -7.28 -10.45 -31.15
C ALA A 121 -5.80 -10.84 -31.23
N MET A 122 -4.94 -10.32 -30.33
CA MET A 122 -3.52 -10.68 -30.32
C MET A 122 -3.25 -12.11 -29.83
N LEU A 123 -4.12 -12.68 -28.98
CA LEU A 123 -4.00 -14.07 -28.55
C LEU A 123 -4.36 -15.04 -29.68
N TYR A 124 -5.37 -14.75 -30.49
CA TYR A 124 -5.82 -15.68 -31.54
C TYR A 124 -5.12 -15.46 -32.89
N GLN A 125 -4.57 -14.28 -33.16
CA GLN A 125 -3.84 -13.98 -34.40
C GLN A 125 -2.35 -14.30 -34.27
N HIS A 126 -2.01 -15.58 -34.18
CA HIS A 126 -0.62 -16.04 -34.02
C HIS A 126 0.27 -15.78 -35.25
N LYS A 127 -0.32 -15.53 -36.43
CA LYS A 127 0.38 -15.38 -37.72
C LYS A 127 0.26 -13.99 -38.37
N ALA A 128 -0.57 -13.10 -37.82
CA ALA A 128 -0.62 -11.73 -38.32
C ALA A 128 0.56 -10.98 -37.71
N ASP A 129 1.28 -10.21 -38.52
CA ASP A 129 2.34 -9.34 -38.04
C ASP A 129 1.77 -8.43 -36.94
N LEU A 130 2.13 -8.73 -35.69
CA LEU A 130 1.58 -8.10 -34.50
C LEU A 130 2.20 -6.71 -34.44
N GLY A 131 1.55 -5.74 -35.10
CA GLY A 131 2.03 -4.36 -35.19
C GLY A 131 2.48 -3.85 -33.81
N ALA A 132 3.75 -3.44 -33.73
CA ALA A 132 4.39 -3.03 -32.49
C ALA A 132 3.60 -1.97 -31.72
N ASP A 133 2.87 -1.10 -32.45
CA ASP A 133 2.00 -0.07 -31.89
C ASP A 133 0.82 -0.63 -31.10
N ARG A 134 0.16 -1.68 -31.62
CA ARG A 134 -0.96 -2.33 -30.94
C ARG A 134 -0.50 -3.01 -29.65
N LEU A 135 0.67 -3.66 -29.70
CA LEU A 135 1.27 -4.26 -28.53
C LEU A 135 1.64 -3.20 -27.50
N ALA A 136 2.27 -2.10 -27.91
CA ALA A 136 2.60 -0.99 -27.02
C ALA A 136 1.34 -0.35 -26.37
N ALA A 137 0.24 -0.26 -27.13
CA ALA A 137 -1.05 0.19 -26.61
C ALA A 137 -1.58 -0.77 -25.53
N LEU A 138 -1.52 -2.09 -25.74
CA LEU A 138 -1.92 -3.09 -24.73
C LEU A 138 -1.09 -2.99 -23.45
N PHE A 139 0.23 -2.83 -23.56
CA PHE A 139 1.09 -2.60 -22.38
C PHE A 139 0.70 -1.34 -21.62
N THR A 140 0.40 -0.25 -22.35
CA THR A 140 0.02 1.03 -21.76
C THR A 140 -1.34 0.93 -21.05
N GLN A 141 -2.33 0.30 -21.68
CA GLN A 141 -3.64 0.07 -21.07
C GLN A 141 -3.55 -0.86 -19.86
N THR A 142 -2.72 -1.90 -19.92
CA THR A 142 -2.47 -2.79 -18.77
C THR A 142 -1.84 -2.03 -17.61
N ALA A 143 -0.83 -1.20 -17.88
CA ALA A 143 -0.22 -0.36 -16.86
C ALA A 143 -1.24 0.59 -16.20
N TYR A 144 -2.17 1.14 -16.99
CA TYR A 144 -3.27 1.96 -16.49
C TYR A 144 -4.17 1.19 -15.53
N TRP A 145 -4.65 0.01 -15.93
CA TRP A 145 -5.50 -0.84 -15.08
C TRP A 145 -4.78 -1.28 -13.81
N LEU A 146 -3.51 -1.71 -13.91
CA LEU A 146 -2.69 -2.09 -12.76
C LEU A 146 -2.52 -0.91 -11.80
N ARG A 147 -2.14 0.27 -12.28
CA ARG A 147 -1.93 1.45 -11.42
C ARG A 147 -3.20 1.87 -10.68
N ARG A 148 -4.36 1.72 -11.32
CA ARG A 148 -5.66 2.15 -10.80
C ARG A 148 -6.30 1.11 -9.87
N TYR A 149 -6.24 -0.18 -10.22
CA TYR A 149 -7.07 -1.22 -9.59
C TYR A 149 -6.32 -2.34 -8.87
N SER A 150 -5.00 -2.49 -9.05
CA SER A 150 -4.22 -3.49 -8.27
C SER A 150 -4.23 -3.24 -6.76
N ARG A 151 -4.66 -2.05 -6.31
CA ARG A 151 -4.70 -1.65 -4.89
C ARG A 151 -5.83 -2.30 -4.08
N ARG A 152 -6.86 -2.86 -4.73
CA ARG A 152 -8.12 -3.26 -4.05
C ARG A 152 -8.40 -4.76 -4.01
N SER A 153 -7.71 -5.60 -4.78
CA SER A 153 -8.08 -7.03 -4.88
C SER A 153 -7.77 -7.83 -3.60
N THR A 154 -6.84 -7.39 -2.75
CA THR A 154 -6.47 -8.07 -1.50
C THR A 154 -7.49 -7.94 -0.37
N LEU A 155 -8.41 -6.97 -0.42
CA LEU A 155 -9.42 -6.78 0.63
C LEU A 155 -10.54 -7.82 0.60
N LYS A 156 -10.84 -8.40 -0.57
CA LYS A 156 -11.94 -9.37 -0.71
C LYS A 156 -11.61 -10.78 -0.23
N LYS A 157 -10.33 -11.13 -0.05
CA LYS A 157 -9.90 -12.47 0.39
C LYS A 157 -9.98 -12.69 1.90
N ILE A 158 -10.31 -11.65 2.69
CA ILE A 158 -10.35 -11.75 4.16
C ILE A 158 -11.81 -11.81 4.67
N ILE A 159 -12.80 -11.57 3.81
CA ILE A 159 -14.22 -11.50 4.19
C ILE A 159 -15.03 -12.71 3.69
N ASN A 160 -14.38 -13.66 2.98
CA ASN A 160 -15.01 -14.93 2.55
C ASN A 160 -14.17 -16.12 2.95
#